data_AF-A0A6V7XBG3-F1
#
_entry.id   AF-A0A6V7XBG3-F1
#
_cell.length_a   1.000
_cell.length_b   1.000
_cell.length_c   1.000
_cell.angle_alpha   90.00
_cell.angle_beta   90.00
_cell.angle_gamma   90.00
#
_symmetry.space_group_name_H-M   'P 1'
#
loop_
_entity.id
_entity.type
_entity.pdbx_description
1 polymer ?
#
loop_
_entity_poly.entity_id
_entity_poly.type
_entity_poly.pdbx_seq_one_letter_code
_entity_poly.pdbx_strand_id
1 'polypeptide(L)'
;MCFNCRVTQRKQWYNLLKEHYLCNECRFYKHKYGKFRSKELWLKTGKITPKDRNCFICHVTHTSHWYGYSKLGHNLCSACYQKQQRIKKSTENTKADG
;
A
#
# COMPACT_ATOMS: atom_id res chain seq x y z
N MET A 1 9.10 14.93 -4.89
CA MET A 1 8.18 13.78 -5.08
C MET A 1 8.70 12.90 -6.21
N CYS A 2 8.64 11.57 -6.10
CA CYS A 2 9.06 10.67 -7.16
C CYS A 2 8.12 10.76 -8.37
N PHE A 3 8.66 10.99 -9.56
CA PHE A 3 7.93 11.01 -10.82
C PHE A 3 7.22 9.67 -11.08
N ASN A 4 7.93 8.56 -10.85
CA ASN A 4 7.38 7.24 -11.06
C ASN A 4 6.40 6.87 -9.93
N CYS A 5 6.88 6.75 -8.69
CA CYS A 5 6.09 6.18 -7.60
C CYS A 5 5.33 7.13 -6.68
N ARG A 6 5.38 8.44 -6.94
CA ARG A 6 4.72 9.49 -6.16
C ARG A 6 5.04 9.53 -4.67
N VAL A 7 5.99 8.72 -4.18
CA VAL A 7 6.49 8.85 -2.80
C VAL A 7 7.02 10.26 -2.59
N THR A 8 6.73 10.83 -1.44
CA THR A 8 7.13 12.20 -1.06
C THR A 8 8.23 12.20 -0.01
N GLN A 9 8.38 11.12 0.76
CA GLN A 9 9.37 11.00 1.84
C GLN A 9 10.49 10.01 1.50
N ARG A 10 11.68 10.55 1.18
CA ARG A 10 12.92 9.79 0.96
C ARG A 10 14.15 10.62 1.33
N LYS A 11 15.22 9.93 1.76
CA LYS A 11 16.50 10.54 2.12
C LYS A 11 17.33 11.02 0.92
N GLN A 12 17.07 10.47 -0.27
CA GLN A 12 17.84 10.77 -1.48
C GLN A 12 16.94 10.76 -2.73
N TRP A 13 17.24 11.69 -3.64
CA TRP A 13 16.52 11.91 -4.90
C TRP A 13 17.52 11.90 -6.07
N TYR A 14 17.08 11.40 -7.21
CA TYR A 14 17.89 11.30 -8.43
C TYR A 14 17.21 12.01 -9.59
N ASN A 15 17.96 12.80 -10.36
CA ASN A 15 17.43 13.49 -11.52
C ASN A 15 17.08 12.50 -12.64
N LEU A 16 15.91 12.70 -13.25
CA LEU A 16 15.45 11.99 -14.44
C LEU A 16 15.42 12.93 -15.65
N LEU A 17 14.80 14.10 -15.49
CA LEU A 17 14.76 15.21 -16.44
C LEU A 17 14.80 16.52 -15.63
N LYS A 18 14.89 17.68 -16.31
CA LYS A 18 15.07 19.01 -15.71
C LYS A 18 14.18 19.30 -14.48
N GLU A 19 12.96 18.74 -14.44
CA GLU A 19 12.00 18.92 -13.34
C GLU A 19 11.46 17.61 -12.75
N HIS A 20 12.01 16.46 -13.16
CA HIS A 20 11.53 15.16 -12.72
C HIS A 20 12.58 14.42 -11.91
N TYR A 21 12.17 13.92 -10.74
CA TYR A 21 13.03 13.22 -9.80
C TYR A 21 12.55 11.78 -9.59
N LEU A 22 13.47 10.84 -9.38
CA LEU A 22 13.20 9.47 -8.99
C LEU A 22 13.71 9.21 -7.57
N CYS A 23 13.00 8.36 -6.83
CA CYS A 23 13.54 7.75 -5.61
C CYS A 23 14.59 6.69 -5.97
N ASN A 24 15.40 6.27 -4.99
CA ASN A 24 16.44 5.26 -5.17
C ASN A 24 15.93 3.97 -5.85
N GLU A 25 14.81 3.43 -5.38
CA GLU A 25 14.25 2.19 -5.94
C GLU A 25 13.81 2.35 -7.40
N CYS A 26 13.21 3.49 -7.76
CA CYS A 26 12.78 3.73 -9.13
C CYS A 26 13.96 3.99 -10.06
N ARG A 27 14.99 4.70 -9.58
CA ARG A 27 16.24 4.92 -10.33
C ARG A 27 16.96 3.61 -10.59
N PHE A 28 17.13 2.77 -9.57
CA PHE A 28 17.76 1.46 -9.70
C PHE A 28 17.00 0.56 -10.67
N TYR A 29 15.67 0.49 -10.55
CA TYR A 29 14.86 -0.33 -11.44
C TYR A 29 14.97 0.13 -12.89
N LYS A 30 14.88 1.45 -13.14
CA LYS A 30 15.03 2.02 -14.48
C LYS A 30 16.41 1.70 -15.06
N HIS A 31 17.47 1.82 -14.26
CA HIS A 31 18.82 1.48 -14.69
C HIS A 31 18.99 -0.02 -15.02
N LYS A 32 18.42 -0.90 -14.20
CA LYS A 32 18.57 -2.35 -14.36
C LYS A 32 17.76 -2.93 -15.52
N TYR A 33 16.55 -2.42 -15.75
CA TYR A 33 15.58 -3.01 -16.68
C TYR A 33 15.25 -2.12 -17.87
N GLY A 34 15.82 -0.92 -17.98
CA GLY A 34 15.55 0.04 -19.05
C GLY A 34 14.15 0.65 -19.04
N LYS A 35 13.28 0.27 -18.09
CA LYS A 35 11.87 0.69 -18.03
C LYS A 35 11.44 1.16 -16.64
N PHE A 36 10.33 1.90 -16.58
CA PHE A 36 9.76 2.32 -15.30
C PHE A 36 9.17 1.13 -14.55
N ARG A 37 9.30 1.18 -13.22
CA ARG A 37 8.79 0.15 -12.32
C ARG A 37 7.26 0.24 -12.28
N SER A 38 6.55 -0.85 -12.57
CA SER A 38 5.08 -0.90 -12.55
C SER A 38 4.50 -0.68 -11.15
N LYS A 39 3.30 -0.10 -11.07
CA LYS A 39 2.56 0.12 -9.80
C LYS A 39 2.36 -1.18 -9.00
N GLU A 40 2.07 -2.29 -9.68
CA GLU A 40 1.90 -3.61 -9.03
C GLU A 40 3.17 -4.10 -8.34
N LEU A 41 4.36 -3.83 -8.91
CA LEU A 41 5.61 -4.18 -8.28
C LEU A 41 5.87 -3.34 -7.03
N TRP A 42 5.30 -2.13 -6.90
CA TRP A 42 5.47 -1.29 -5.71
C TRP A 42 4.78 -1.90 -4.49
N LEU A 43 3.62 -2.51 -4.71
CA LEU A 43 2.86 -3.25 -3.69
C LEU A 43 3.59 -4.54 -3.28
N LYS A 44 4.24 -5.22 -4.24
CA LYS A 44 4.89 -6.52 -4.00
C LYS A 44 6.25 -6.47 -3.26
N THR A 45 7.04 -5.40 -3.34
CA THR A 45 8.37 -5.37 -2.68
C THR A 45 8.39 -4.73 -1.28
N GLY A 46 7.25 -4.62 -0.59
CA GLY A 46 7.25 -4.49 0.88
C GLY A 46 7.90 -3.24 1.50
N LYS A 47 8.12 -2.16 0.77
CA LYS A 47 8.54 -0.86 1.34
C LYS A 47 7.42 0.18 1.30
N ILE A 48 6.21 -0.23 1.66
CA ILE A 48 5.19 0.72 2.10
C ILE A 48 5.59 1.12 3.52
N THR A 49 6.23 2.28 3.63
CA THR A 49 6.44 2.95 4.91
C THR A 49 5.08 3.05 5.61
N PRO A 50 4.99 2.82 6.94
CA PRO A 50 3.71 2.87 7.66
C PRO A 50 2.87 4.12 7.41
N LYS A 51 3.53 5.22 7.00
CA LYS A 51 2.93 6.52 6.64
C LYS A 51 2.15 6.55 5.31
N ASP A 52 2.26 5.53 4.46
CA ASP A 52 1.57 5.46 3.16
C ASP A 52 0.47 4.38 3.13
N ARG A 53 0.20 3.70 4.25
CA ARG A 53 -0.93 2.76 4.35
C ARG A 53 -2.18 3.55 4.71
N ASN A 54 -3.23 3.40 3.91
CA ASN A 54 -4.56 3.86 4.25
C ASN A 54 -5.52 2.68 4.37
N CYS A 55 -6.54 2.82 5.22
CA CYS A 55 -7.58 1.82 5.33
C CYS A 55 -8.42 1.83 4.05
N PHE A 56 -8.65 0.67 3.46
CA PHE A 56 -9.48 0.53 2.27
C PHE A 56 -10.94 0.96 2.50
N ILE A 57 -11.45 0.79 3.74
CA ILE A 57 -12.84 1.10 4.10
C ILE A 57 -13.01 2.55 4.56
N CYS A 58 -12.16 3.02 5.48
CA CYS A 58 -12.34 4.33 6.12
C CYS A 58 -11.23 5.34 5.81
N HIS A 59 -10.27 4.98 4.96
CA HIS A 59 -9.17 5.82 4.48
C HIS A 59 -8.26 6.47 5.53
N VAL A 60 -8.41 6.14 6.82
CA VAL A 60 -7.48 6.60 7.86
C VAL A 60 -6.06 6.20 7.49
N THR A 61 -5.11 7.08 7.79
CA THR A 61 -3.68 6.88 7.56
C THR A 61 -2.92 6.50 8.84
N HIS A 62 -3.61 6.54 9.99
CA HIS A 62 -3.08 6.18 11.30
C HIS A 62 -3.96 5.13 11.98
N THR A 63 -3.32 4.12 12.55
CA THR A 63 -3.95 3.01 13.30
C THR A 63 -2.87 2.31 14.12
N SER A 64 -3.26 1.65 15.21
CA SER A 64 -2.36 0.85 16.03
C SER A 64 -1.79 -0.37 15.28
N HIS A 65 -2.59 -0.97 14.41
CA HIS A 65 -2.21 -2.12 13.61
C HIS A 65 -2.88 -2.10 12.23
N TRP A 66 -2.20 -2.69 11.24
CA TRP A 66 -2.66 -2.82 9.85
C TRP A 66 -2.88 -4.29 9.50
N TYR A 67 -4.06 -4.63 8.97
CA TYR A 67 -4.41 -5.98 8.55
C TYR A 67 -4.50 -6.08 7.03
N GLY A 68 -3.97 -7.15 6.44
CA GLY A 68 -4.17 -7.44 5.01
C GLY A 68 -5.59 -7.89 4.74
N TYR A 69 -6.26 -7.27 3.77
CA TYR A 69 -7.65 -7.57 3.41
C TYR A 69 -7.80 -8.32 2.09
N SER A 70 -6.92 -8.08 1.13
CA SER A 70 -7.01 -8.70 -0.19
C SER A 70 -5.65 -9.14 -0.71
N LYS A 71 -5.66 -10.13 -1.61
CA LYS A 71 -4.48 -10.53 -2.39
C LYS A 71 -3.95 -9.40 -3.29
N LEU A 72 -4.77 -8.37 -3.54
CA LEU A 72 -4.42 -7.15 -4.28
C LEU A 72 -3.66 -6.12 -3.42
N GLY A 73 -3.45 -6.40 -2.12
CA GLY A 73 -2.66 -5.54 -1.23
C GLY A 73 -3.47 -4.43 -0.54
N HIS A 74 -4.80 -4.55 -0.47
CA HIS A 74 -5.60 -3.64 0.34
C HIS A 74 -5.36 -3.89 1.83
N ASN A 75 -5.28 -2.80 2.61
CA ASN A 75 -5.06 -2.85 4.05
C ASN A 75 -6.29 -2.33 4.79
N LEU A 76 -6.57 -2.87 5.97
CA LEU A 76 -7.57 -2.36 6.90
C LEU A 76 -6.91 -1.87 8.18
N CYS A 77 -7.44 -0.78 8.74
CA CYS A 77 -7.12 -0.40 10.11
C CYS A 77 -7.73 -1.40 11.10
N SER A 78 -7.27 -1.36 12.36
CA SER A 78 -7.69 -2.28 13.40
C SER A 78 -9.21 -2.25 13.64
N ALA A 79 -9.80 -1.06 13.67
CA ALA A 79 -11.25 -0.88 13.84
C ALA A 79 -12.05 -1.51 12.70
N CYS A 80 -11.66 -1.26 11.44
CA CYS A 80 -12.35 -1.83 10.29
C CYS A 80 -12.18 -3.34 10.19
N TYR A 81 -11.00 -3.86 10.52
CA TYR A 81 -10.77 -5.31 10.56
C TYR A 81 -11.66 -5.98 11.61
N GLN A 82 -11.73 -5.46 12.84
CA GLN A 82 -12.60 -6.00 13.88
C GLN A 82 -14.08 -5.94 13.49
N LYS A 83 -14.53 -4.84 12.87
CA LYS A 83 -15.90 -4.72 12.37
C LYS A 83 -16.21 -5.80 11.32
N GLN A 84 -15.29 -6.01 10.38
CA GLN A 84 -15.41 -7.07 9.37
C GLN A 84 -15.48 -8.48 9.99
N GLN A 85 -14.68 -8.75 11.03
CA GLN A 85 -14.74 -10.04 11.72
C GLN A 85 -16.06 -10.27 12.46
N ARG A 86 -16.64 -9.23 13.06
CA ARG A 86 -17.96 -9.33 13.68
C ARG A 86 -19.06 -9.63 12.66
N ILE A 87 -19.00 -8.96 11.50
CA ILE A 87 -19.94 -9.22 10.40
C ILE A 87 -19.82 -10.68 9.95
N LYS A 88 -18.61 -11.18 9.66
CA LYS A 88 -18.41 -12.57 9.25
C LYS A 88 -19.00 -13.58 10.24
N LYS A 89 -18.70 -13.42 11.53
CA LYS A 89 -19.25 -14.29 12.59
C LYS A 89 -20.77 -14.24 12.64
N SER A 90 -21.38 -13.07 12.48
CA SER A 90 -22.84 -12.97 12.44
C SER A 90 -23.44 -13.70 11.24
N THR A 91 -22.81 -13.61 10.06
CA THR A 91 -23.28 -14.27 8.84
C THR A 91 -23.09 -15.79 8.87
N GLU A 92 -22.07 -16.28 9.58
CA GLU A 92 -21.84 -17.72 9.79
C GLU A 92 -22.86 -18.31 10.76
N ASN A 93 -23.20 -17.61 11.85
CA ASN A 93 -24.21 -18.07 12.79
C ASN A 93 -25.62 -18.12 12.17
N THR A 94 -25.98 -17.19 11.27
CA THR A 94 -27.29 -17.21 10.60
C THR A 94 -27.43 -18.34 9.56
N LYS A 95 -26.33 -18.98 9.15
CA LYS A 95 -26.37 -20.13 8.22
C LYS A 95 -26.43 -21.50 8.90
N ALA A 96 -26.34 -21.56 10.23
CA ALA A 96 -26.35 -22.81 10.99
C ALA A 96 -27.74 -23.19 11.55
N ASP A 97 -28.74 -22.32 11.41
CA ASP A 97 -30.14 -22.51 11.86
C ASP A 97 -31.14 -22.46 10.69
N GLY A 98 -30.77 -23.00 9.52
CA GLY A 98 -31.63 -23.07 8.32
C GLY A 98 -31.63 -24.44 7.68
#